data_AF-A0A938LHF7-F1
#
_entry.id   AF-A0A938LHF7-F1
#
_cell.length_a   1.000
_cell.length_b   1.000
_cell.length_c   1.000
_cell.angle_alpha   90.00
_cell.angle_beta   90.00
_cell.angle_gamma   90.00
#
_symmetry.space_group_name_H-M   'P 1'
#
loop_
_entity.id
_entity.type
_entity.pdbx_description
1 polymer ?
#
loop_
_entity_poly.entity_id
_entity_poly.type
_entity_poly.pdbx_seq_one_letter_code
_entity_poly.pdbx_strand_id
1 'polypeptide(L)'
;MARIFLVLAPCALGLLAVNLVIGLSIGDLNGVSRRLVESRRALSALQVRGGAAASELDQAHAAIDEASTAYRPVRDRYRWHSLCGIAASLVTVFVNSVVVTYFIGTSRWCREVVETYQMPVELAARSQRLKRRTFPWALVGLAVILAIITLGASSDPGANYDNGAAYVTFHFLAAAGGLAVLAVAFWNQFVNIAANYDIIEEILGRVRDAQSERASAPNGDRPSAAREDEPYHHASLRPARP
;
A
#
# COMPACT_ATOMS: atom_id res chain seq x y z
N MET A 1 -4.43 -15.84 -8.34
CA MET A 1 -4.07 -14.85 -7.30
C MET A 1 -2.62 -14.95 -6.83
N ALA A 2 -2.09 -16.14 -6.47
CA ALA A 2 -0.69 -16.30 -6.06
C ALA A 2 0.31 -15.69 -7.06
N ARG A 3 0.12 -15.91 -8.37
CA ARG A 3 0.95 -15.31 -9.44
C ARG A 3 0.90 -13.78 -9.46
N ILE A 4 -0.29 -13.19 -9.27
CA ILE A 4 -0.45 -11.72 -9.24
C ILE A 4 0.30 -11.16 -8.03
N PHE A 5 0.14 -11.79 -6.86
CA PHE A 5 0.85 -11.36 -5.64
C PHE A 5 2.37 -11.48 -5.79
N LEU A 6 2.86 -12.55 -6.42
CA LEU A 6 4.29 -12.76 -6.71
C LEU A 6 4.91 -11.68 -7.61
N VAL A 7 4.11 -10.98 -8.41
CA VAL A 7 4.60 -9.85 -9.22
C VAL A 7 4.49 -8.55 -8.44
N LEU A 8 3.34 -8.31 -7.79
CA LEU A 8 3.08 -7.03 -7.15
C LEU A 8 3.92 -6.81 -5.88
N ALA A 9 4.13 -7.83 -5.05
CA ALA A 9 4.87 -7.68 -3.79
C ALA A 9 6.36 -7.35 -4.02
N PRO A 10 7.12 -8.06 -4.90
CA PRO A 10 8.48 -7.65 -5.22
C PRO A 10 8.55 -6.30 -5.93
N CYS A 11 7.57 -5.97 -6.77
CA CYS A 11 7.49 -4.65 -7.40
C CYS A 11 7.37 -3.53 -6.34
N ALA A 12 6.48 -3.71 -5.35
CA ALA A 12 6.32 -2.77 -4.24
C ALA A 12 7.62 -2.61 -3.42
N LEU A 13 8.26 -3.73 -3.07
CA LEU A 13 9.54 -3.72 -2.33
C LEU A 13 10.67 -3.08 -3.14
N GLY A 14 10.72 -3.36 -4.45
CA GLY A 14 11.69 -2.76 -5.37
C GLY A 14 11.53 -1.25 -5.46
N LEU A 15 10.28 -0.76 -5.60
CA LEU A 15 9.99 0.67 -5.61
C LEU A 15 10.40 1.35 -4.29
N LEU A 16 10.12 0.73 -3.14
CA LEU A 16 10.55 1.24 -1.84
C LEU A 16 12.08 1.25 -1.69
N ALA A 17 12.76 0.19 -2.12
CA ALA A 17 14.22 0.10 -2.07
C ALA A 17 14.89 1.15 -2.96
N VAL A 18 14.42 1.31 -4.21
CA VAL A 18 14.88 2.38 -5.11
C VAL A 18 14.63 3.74 -4.48
N ASN A 19 13.45 3.97 -3.91
CA ASN A 19 13.13 5.25 -3.29
C ASN A 19 14.02 5.56 -2.08
N LEU A 20 14.36 4.55 -1.27
CA LEU A 20 15.30 4.67 -0.16
C LEU A 20 16.70 5.06 -0.64
N VAL A 21 17.18 4.46 -1.73
CA VAL A 21 18.47 4.83 -2.35
C VAL A 21 18.45 6.26 -2.88
N ILE A 22 17.37 6.69 -3.55
CA ILE A 22 17.22 8.08 -3.99
C ILE A 22 17.24 9.01 -2.76
N GLY A 23 16.55 8.66 -1.68
CA GLY A 23 16.53 9.43 -0.43
C GLY A 23 17.92 9.64 0.17
N LEU A 24 18.73 8.59 0.21
CA LEU A 24 20.13 8.64 0.66
C LEU A 24 21.01 9.54 -0.22
N SER A 25 20.63 9.78 -1.47
CA SER A 25 21.37 10.60 -2.42
C SER A 25 20.98 12.09 -2.44
N ILE A 26 19.98 12.51 -1.66
CA ILE A 26 19.48 13.90 -1.66
C ILE A 26 20.58 14.88 -1.24
N GLY A 27 21.28 14.58 -0.14
CA GLY A 27 22.25 15.49 0.50
C GLY A 27 21.60 16.42 1.53
N ASP A 28 22.25 17.55 1.84
CA ASP A 28 21.77 18.50 2.86
C ASP A 28 20.69 19.47 2.33
N LEU A 29 19.49 18.94 2.08
CA LEU A 29 18.35 19.74 1.63
C LEU A 29 17.97 20.84 2.63
N ASN A 30 17.98 20.53 3.93
CA ASN A 30 17.57 21.45 4.98
C ASN A 30 18.56 22.62 5.14
N GLY A 31 19.87 22.36 5.12
CA GLY A 31 20.87 23.42 5.20
C GLY A 31 20.90 24.31 3.96
N VAL A 32 20.80 23.74 2.76
CA VAL A 32 20.75 24.54 1.52
C VAL A 32 19.46 25.36 1.43
N SER A 33 18.31 24.79 1.85
CA SER A 33 17.04 25.53 1.92
C SER A 33 17.11 26.71 2.90
N ARG A 34 17.67 26.50 4.11
CA ARG A 34 17.86 27.58 5.10
C ARG A 34 18.71 28.73 4.56
N ARG A 35 19.86 28.43 3.94
CA ARG A 35 20.73 29.45 3.32
C ARG A 35 20.02 30.27 2.27
N LEU A 36 19.17 29.65 1.44
CA LEU A 36 18.38 30.35 0.43
C LEU A 36 17.33 31.27 1.09
N VAL A 37 16.64 30.80 2.14
CA VAL A 37 15.66 31.62 2.88
C VAL A 37 16.33 32.80 3.58
N GLU A 38 17.48 32.57 4.24
CA GLU A 38 18.26 33.62 4.90
C GLU A 38 18.75 34.68 3.90
N SER A 39 19.29 34.27 2.74
CA SER A 39 19.73 35.19 1.69
C SER A 39 18.58 36.05 1.15
N ARG A 40 17.39 35.46 0.98
CA ARG A 40 16.18 36.21 0.58
C ARG A 40 15.74 37.19 1.66
N ARG A 41 15.73 36.78 2.92
CA ARG A 41 15.38 37.66 4.05
C ARG A 41 16.36 38.84 4.15
N ALA A 42 17.66 38.62 3.93
CA ALA A 42 18.67 39.67 3.92
C ALA A 42 18.43 40.71 2.81
N LEU A 43 18.16 40.26 1.58
CA LEU A 43 17.80 41.18 0.48
C LEU A 43 16.52 41.96 0.79
N SER A 44 15.46 41.29 1.26
CA SER A 44 14.21 41.96 1.62
C SER A 44 14.41 43.00 2.73
N ALA A 45 15.27 42.73 3.71
CA ALA A 45 15.59 43.69 4.76
C ALA A 45 16.31 44.94 4.22
N LEU A 46 17.26 44.78 3.28
CA LEU A 46 17.93 45.91 2.60
C LEU A 46 16.94 46.77 1.81
N GLN A 47 16.00 46.12 1.10
CA GLN A 47 14.97 46.80 0.32
C GLN A 47 14.00 47.60 1.21
N VAL A 48 13.57 47.00 2.34
CA VAL A 48 12.65 47.66 3.28
C VAL A 48 13.33 48.82 4.02
N ARG A 49 14.61 48.66 4.40
CA ARG A 49 15.38 49.72 5.09
C ARG A 49 15.49 50.99 4.23
N GLY A 50 15.58 50.84 2.92
CA GLY A 50 15.90 51.93 1.99
C GLY A 50 17.36 52.40 2.16
N GLY A 51 17.87 53.13 1.16
CA GLY A 51 19.21 53.74 1.22
C GLY A 51 20.39 52.75 1.24
N ALA A 52 20.16 51.47 0.94
CA ALA A 52 21.25 50.51 0.74
C ALA A 52 22.10 50.90 -0.48
N ALA A 53 23.42 50.77 -0.38
CA ALA A 53 24.29 51.05 -1.50
C ALA A 53 24.04 50.05 -2.64
N ALA A 54 24.21 50.47 -3.90
CA ALA A 54 24.06 49.58 -5.05
C ALA A 54 24.89 48.29 -4.91
N SER A 55 26.13 48.42 -4.40
CA SER A 55 27.00 47.28 -4.13
C SER A 55 26.47 46.32 -3.06
N GLU A 56 25.72 46.79 -2.06
CA GLU A 56 25.10 45.92 -1.05
C GLU A 56 23.96 45.10 -1.66
N LEU A 57 23.15 45.73 -2.51
CA LEU A 57 22.09 45.06 -3.24
C LEU A 57 22.66 44.03 -4.22
N ASP A 58 23.73 44.37 -4.94
CA ASP A 58 24.41 43.47 -5.86
C ASP A 58 24.99 42.25 -5.13
N GLN A 59 25.60 42.45 -3.95
CA GLN A 59 26.09 41.34 -3.11
C GLN A 59 24.95 40.45 -2.62
N ALA A 60 23.82 41.03 -2.19
CA ALA A 60 22.67 40.26 -1.75
C ALA A 60 22.03 39.46 -2.89
N HIS A 61 21.97 40.01 -4.12
CA HIS A 61 21.55 39.27 -5.30
C HIS A 61 22.51 38.11 -5.63
N ALA A 62 23.82 38.37 -5.62
CA ALA A 62 24.82 37.34 -5.87
C ALA A 62 24.73 36.18 -4.87
N ALA A 63 24.49 36.47 -3.59
CA ALA A 63 24.28 35.44 -2.56
C ALA A 63 23.02 34.58 -2.81
N ILE A 64 21.93 35.18 -3.27
CA ILE A 64 20.71 34.44 -3.65
C ILE A 64 20.97 33.55 -4.87
N ASP A 65 21.71 34.03 -5.86
CA ASP A 65 22.03 33.27 -7.06
C ASP A 65 22.94 32.08 -6.75
N GLU A 66 23.95 32.27 -5.90
CA GLU A 66 24.81 31.20 -5.40
C GLU A 66 23.99 30.15 -4.63
N ALA A 67 23.17 30.58 -3.65
CA ALA A 67 22.32 29.69 -2.86
C ALA A 67 21.30 28.95 -3.75
N SER A 68 20.73 29.62 -4.75
CA SER A 68 19.79 29.02 -5.71
C SER A 68 20.47 27.97 -6.59
N THR A 69 21.70 28.22 -7.03
CA THR A 69 22.49 27.28 -7.83
C THR A 69 22.80 26.01 -7.04
N ALA A 70 23.15 26.14 -5.76
CA ALA A 70 23.35 25.01 -4.86
C ALA A 70 22.03 24.25 -4.57
N TYR A 71 20.90 24.95 -4.49
CA TYR A 71 19.59 24.37 -4.14
C TYR A 71 18.97 23.50 -5.23
N ARG A 72 19.07 23.91 -6.50
CA ARG A 72 18.43 23.24 -7.65
C ARG A 72 18.65 21.72 -7.70
N PRO A 73 19.89 21.19 -7.72
CA PRO A 73 20.10 19.75 -7.86
C PRO A 73 19.57 18.96 -6.66
N VAL A 74 19.66 19.51 -5.45
CA VAL A 74 19.18 18.87 -4.23
C VAL A 74 17.64 18.82 -4.22
N ARG A 75 16.99 19.92 -4.65
CA ARG A 75 15.53 19.98 -4.82
C ARG A 75 15.03 18.97 -5.85
N ASP A 76 15.73 18.82 -6.96
CA ASP A 76 15.29 17.92 -8.03
C ASP A 76 15.37 16.45 -7.60
N ARG A 77 16.41 16.05 -6.85
CA ARG A 77 16.48 14.72 -6.21
C ARG A 77 15.38 14.52 -5.18
N TYR A 78 15.11 15.53 -4.35
CA TYR A 78 14.00 15.50 -3.40
C TYR A 78 12.65 15.31 -4.11
N ARG A 79 12.39 16.02 -5.21
CA ARG A 79 11.16 15.86 -6.01
C ARG A 79 11.00 14.42 -6.50
N TRP A 80 12.06 13.82 -7.04
CA TRP A 80 12.04 12.43 -7.48
C TRP A 80 11.79 11.47 -6.32
N HIS A 81 12.46 11.67 -5.18
CA HIS A 81 12.21 10.88 -3.96
C HIS A 81 10.75 10.98 -3.49
N SER A 82 10.17 12.17 -3.48
CA SER A 82 8.78 12.37 -3.07
C SER A 82 7.80 11.68 -4.04
N LEU A 83 7.98 11.85 -5.35
CA LEU A 83 7.10 11.22 -6.36
C LEU A 83 7.23 9.70 -6.35
N CYS A 84 8.46 9.16 -6.32
CA CYS A 84 8.70 7.73 -6.22
C CYS A 84 8.19 7.15 -4.90
N GLY A 85 8.31 7.88 -3.79
CA GLY A 85 7.77 7.50 -2.48
C GLY A 85 6.24 7.41 -2.48
N ILE A 86 5.55 8.37 -3.10
CA ILE A 86 4.08 8.34 -3.26
C ILE A 86 3.67 7.15 -4.13
N ALA A 87 4.35 6.93 -5.27
CA ALA A 87 4.04 5.78 -6.12
C ALA A 87 4.27 4.44 -5.38
N ALA A 88 5.40 4.30 -4.68
CA ALA A 88 5.73 3.10 -3.91
C ALA A 88 4.71 2.84 -2.80
N SER A 89 4.24 3.89 -2.11
CA SER A 89 3.25 3.76 -1.04
C SER A 89 1.88 3.36 -1.56
N LEU A 90 1.42 3.95 -2.67
CA LEU A 90 0.17 3.56 -3.32
C LEU A 90 0.19 2.09 -3.76
N VAL A 91 1.28 1.63 -4.37
CA VAL A 91 1.44 0.22 -4.75
C VAL A 91 1.46 -0.68 -3.51
N THR A 92 2.14 -0.28 -2.44
CA THR A 92 2.17 -1.03 -1.17
C THR A 92 0.79 -1.16 -0.54
N VAL A 93 0.02 -0.08 -0.48
CA VAL A 93 -1.37 -0.10 0.00
C VAL A 93 -2.22 -1.01 -0.89
N PHE A 94 -2.09 -0.87 -2.21
CA PHE A 94 -2.81 -1.70 -3.18
C PHE A 94 -2.53 -3.19 -2.98
N VAL A 95 -1.27 -3.60 -2.80
CA VAL A 95 -0.90 -4.99 -2.50
C VAL A 95 -1.63 -5.50 -1.25
N ASN A 96 -1.60 -4.75 -0.15
CA ASN A 96 -2.27 -5.14 1.09
C ASN A 96 -3.81 -5.22 0.92
N SER A 97 -4.41 -4.28 0.19
CA SER A 97 -5.84 -4.29 -0.13
C SER A 97 -6.24 -5.51 -0.97
N VAL A 98 -5.43 -5.90 -1.96
CA VAL A 98 -5.66 -7.11 -2.77
C VAL A 98 -5.67 -8.36 -1.90
N VAL A 99 -4.73 -8.47 -0.95
CA VAL A 99 -4.68 -9.61 -0.01
C VAL A 99 -5.94 -9.67 0.86
N VAL A 100 -6.35 -8.53 1.43
CA VAL A 100 -7.56 -8.46 2.27
C VAL A 100 -8.80 -8.87 1.47
N THR A 101 -8.99 -8.29 0.28
CA THR A 101 -10.13 -8.60 -0.60
C THR A 101 -10.14 -10.07 -1.01
N TYR A 102 -8.97 -10.63 -1.36
CA TYR A 102 -8.82 -12.05 -1.68
C TYR A 102 -9.35 -12.93 -0.55
N PHE A 103 -8.86 -12.74 0.68
CA PHE A 103 -9.28 -13.56 1.81
C PHE A 103 -10.74 -13.35 2.21
N ILE A 104 -11.28 -12.13 2.07
CA ILE A 104 -12.72 -11.89 2.30
C ILE A 104 -13.55 -12.70 1.31
N GLY A 105 -13.23 -12.62 0.02
CA GLY A 105 -13.95 -13.32 -1.03
C GLY A 105 -13.83 -14.84 -0.90
N THR A 106 -12.60 -15.36 -0.84
CA THR A 106 -12.39 -16.82 -0.84
C THR A 106 -12.90 -17.48 0.42
N SER A 107 -12.75 -16.88 1.61
CA SER A 107 -13.20 -17.54 2.83
C SER A 107 -14.73 -17.54 2.96
N ARG A 108 -15.43 -16.59 2.33
CA ARG A 108 -16.89 -16.63 2.18
C ARG A 108 -17.30 -17.73 1.20
N TRP A 109 -16.68 -17.76 0.02
CA TRP A 109 -16.93 -18.78 -0.99
C TRP A 109 -16.70 -20.21 -0.46
N CYS A 110 -15.58 -20.46 0.24
CA CYS A 110 -15.30 -21.77 0.84
C CYS A 110 -16.42 -22.20 1.80
N ARG A 111 -16.98 -21.28 2.59
CA ARG A 111 -18.08 -21.58 3.50
C ARG A 111 -19.36 -21.94 2.74
N GLU A 112 -19.74 -21.12 1.77
CA GLU A 112 -20.95 -21.34 0.96
C GLU A 112 -20.89 -22.66 0.17
N VAL A 113 -19.73 -23.00 -0.41
CA VAL A 113 -19.55 -24.26 -1.14
C VAL A 113 -19.56 -25.47 -0.21
N VAL A 114 -18.85 -25.40 0.92
CA VAL A 114 -18.85 -26.49 1.91
C VAL A 114 -20.26 -26.75 2.44
N GLU A 115 -21.04 -25.70 2.70
CA GLU A 115 -22.44 -25.80 3.11
C GLU A 115 -23.33 -26.39 1.99
N THR A 116 -23.21 -25.88 0.76
CA THR A 116 -24.02 -26.31 -0.38
C THR A 116 -23.83 -27.80 -0.71
N TYR A 117 -22.60 -28.29 -0.61
CA TYR A 117 -22.24 -29.68 -0.93
C TYR A 117 -22.18 -30.58 0.32
N GLN A 118 -22.60 -30.08 1.49
CA GLN A 118 -22.59 -30.82 2.77
C GLN A 118 -21.23 -31.47 3.07
N MET A 119 -20.15 -30.76 2.75
CA MET A 119 -18.77 -31.21 2.95
C MET A 119 -18.33 -31.02 4.42
N PRO A 120 -17.21 -31.64 4.84
CA PRO A 120 -16.66 -31.43 6.18
C PRO A 120 -16.38 -29.94 6.48
N VAL A 121 -16.93 -29.44 7.59
CA VAL A 121 -16.86 -28.02 8.01
C VAL A 121 -15.41 -27.55 8.26
N GLU A 122 -14.50 -28.49 8.52
CA GLU A 122 -13.08 -28.25 8.76
C GLU A 122 -12.40 -27.54 7.58
N LEU A 123 -12.87 -27.76 6.34
CA LEU A 123 -12.32 -27.11 5.13
C LEU A 123 -12.54 -25.60 5.16
N ALA A 124 -13.78 -25.17 5.43
CA ALA A 124 -14.11 -23.76 5.58
C ALA A 124 -13.39 -23.15 6.80
N ALA A 125 -13.31 -23.89 7.91
CA ALA A 125 -12.60 -23.44 9.11
C ALA A 125 -11.09 -23.22 8.87
N ARG A 126 -10.44 -24.07 8.06
CA ARG A 126 -9.02 -23.89 7.68
C ARG A 126 -8.80 -22.58 6.93
N SER A 127 -9.64 -22.27 5.93
CA SER A 127 -9.55 -20.99 5.20
C SER A 127 -9.75 -19.78 6.12
N GLN A 128 -10.73 -19.84 7.03
CA GLN A 128 -10.97 -18.76 7.99
C GLN A 128 -9.78 -18.55 8.96
N ARG A 129 -9.09 -19.62 9.38
CA ARG A 129 -7.87 -19.50 10.19
C ARG A 129 -6.75 -18.80 9.43
N LEU A 130 -6.55 -19.10 8.14
CA LEU A 130 -5.56 -18.42 7.30
C LEU A 130 -5.87 -16.93 7.12
N LYS A 131 -7.15 -16.58 6.89
CA LYS A 131 -7.60 -15.19 6.88
C LYS A 131 -7.23 -14.46 8.17
N ARG A 132 -7.60 -15.03 9.33
CA ARG A 132 -7.30 -14.44 10.66
C ARG A 132 -5.81 -14.28 10.93
N ARG A 133 -4.97 -15.19 10.43
CA ARG A 133 -3.51 -15.08 10.52
C ARG A 133 -2.92 -14.05 9.57
N THR A 134 -3.53 -13.83 8.41
CA THR A 134 -3.01 -12.92 7.38
C THR A 134 -3.39 -11.46 7.63
N PHE A 135 -4.59 -11.21 8.17
CA PHE A 135 -5.09 -9.85 8.39
C PHE A 135 -4.17 -8.96 9.23
N PRO A 136 -3.61 -9.42 10.36
CA PRO A 136 -2.65 -8.63 11.13
C PRO A 136 -1.43 -8.20 10.31
N TRP A 137 -0.91 -9.06 9.43
CA TRP A 137 0.21 -8.70 8.55
C TRP A 137 -0.16 -7.61 7.55
N ALA A 138 -1.38 -7.65 7.00
CA ALA A 138 -1.87 -6.58 6.11
C ALA A 138 -2.03 -5.25 6.85
N LEU A 139 -2.56 -5.27 8.08
CA LEU A 139 -2.70 -4.08 8.91
C LEU A 139 -1.34 -3.49 9.32
N VAL A 140 -0.39 -4.34 9.70
CA VAL A 140 0.99 -3.92 9.98
C VAL A 140 1.61 -3.26 8.75
N GLY A 141 1.43 -3.84 7.55
CA GLY A 141 1.91 -3.25 6.31
C GLY A 141 1.34 -1.85 6.04
N LEU A 142 0.03 -1.68 6.24
CA LEU A 142 -0.65 -0.38 6.11
C LEU A 142 -0.18 0.64 7.16
N ALA A 143 0.00 0.21 8.41
CA ALA A 143 0.46 1.08 9.49
C ALA A 143 1.92 1.55 9.26
N VAL A 144 2.80 0.64 8.83
CA VAL A 144 4.21 0.95 8.55
C VAL A 144 4.32 1.96 7.40
N ILE A 145 3.61 1.74 6.29
CA ILE A 145 3.71 2.67 5.15
C ILE A 145 3.16 4.06 5.51
N LEU A 146 2.06 4.12 6.29
CA LEU A 146 1.51 5.38 6.77
C LEU A 146 2.49 6.13 7.70
N ALA A 147 3.19 5.42 8.58
CA ALA A 147 4.20 6.01 9.44
C ALA A 147 5.36 6.59 8.62
N ILE A 148 5.85 5.86 7.61
CA ILE A 148 6.92 6.33 6.72
C ILE A 148 6.52 7.61 5.98
N ILE A 149 5.32 7.64 5.38
CA ILE A 149 4.81 8.82 4.65
C ILE A 149 4.66 10.00 5.59
N THR A 150 4.07 9.79 6.77
CA THR A 150 3.88 10.85 7.77
C THR A 150 5.22 11.45 8.17
N LEU A 151 6.21 10.61 8.50
CA LEU A 151 7.56 11.08 8.84
C LEU A 151 8.26 11.77 7.65
N GLY A 152 8.01 11.31 6.43
CA GLY A 152 8.54 11.93 5.21
C GLY A 152 7.98 13.33 5.00
N ALA A 153 6.66 13.49 5.12
CA ALA A 153 6.01 14.79 5.12
C ALA A 153 6.51 15.67 6.28
N SER A 154 6.72 15.06 7.46
CA SER A 154 7.29 15.76 8.63
C SER A 154 8.77 16.12 8.48
N SER A 155 9.45 15.69 7.43
CA SER A 155 10.84 16.06 7.14
C SER A 155 10.96 17.16 6.08
N ASP A 156 9.83 17.62 5.51
CA ASP A 156 9.81 18.62 4.45
C ASP A 156 10.16 20.02 5.00
N PRO A 157 11.24 20.68 4.52
CA PRO A 157 11.57 22.05 4.91
C PRO A 157 10.50 23.07 4.51
N GLY A 158 9.59 22.74 3.59
CA GLY A 158 8.45 23.56 3.20
C GLY A 158 7.26 23.51 4.15
N ALA A 159 7.26 22.63 5.15
CA ALA A 159 6.09 22.37 5.99
C ALA A 159 5.83 23.43 7.09
N ASN A 160 6.54 24.57 7.08
CA ASN A 160 6.32 25.74 7.93
C ASN A 160 6.36 25.48 9.46
N TYR A 161 7.22 24.57 9.93
CA TYR A 161 7.57 24.48 11.35
C TYR A 161 9.09 24.28 11.53
N ASP A 162 9.59 24.70 12.70
CA ASP A 162 11.02 24.94 12.91
C ASP A 162 11.90 23.68 12.97
N ASN A 163 11.30 22.49 13.15
CA ASN A 163 12.00 21.25 13.49
C ASN A 163 11.99 20.16 12.39
N GLY A 164 11.69 20.49 11.13
CA GLY A 164 11.65 19.51 10.03
C GLY A 164 12.92 18.64 9.90
N ALA A 165 14.10 19.23 10.10
CA ALA A 165 15.37 18.52 10.03
C ALA A 165 15.49 17.39 11.06
N ALA A 166 14.86 17.51 12.24
CA ALA A 166 14.91 16.48 13.28
C ALA A 166 14.21 15.18 12.85
N TYR A 167 13.21 15.28 11.96
CA TYR A 167 12.45 14.13 11.47
C TYR A 167 13.16 13.34 10.36
N VAL A 168 14.22 13.88 9.75
CA VAL A 168 14.96 13.21 8.67
C VAL A 168 15.52 11.86 9.14
N THR A 169 16.14 11.83 10.34
CA THR A 169 16.69 10.59 10.90
C THR A 169 15.58 9.58 11.21
N PHE A 170 14.47 10.03 11.78
CA PHE A 170 13.34 9.15 12.08
C PHE A 170 12.69 8.61 10.80
N HIS A 171 12.52 9.45 9.76
CA HIS A 171 12.04 9.03 8.45
C HIS A 171 12.96 7.97 7.84
N PHE A 172 14.28 8.19 7.87
CA PHE A 172 15.25 7.23 7.37
C PHE A 172 15.18 5.88 8.09
N LEU A 173 15.19 5.89 9.44
CA LEU A 173 15.09 4.68 10.24
C LEU A 173 13.76 3.95 10.00
N ALA A 174 12.65 4.68 9.91
CA ALA A 174 11.35 4.13 9.60
C ALA A 174 11.30 3.54 8.18
N ALA A 175 11.92 4.18 7.18
CA ALA A 175 11.98 3.67 5.82
C ALA A 175 12.82 2.39 5.70
N ALA A 176 14.01 2.38 6.31
CA ALA A 176 14.90 1.21 6.30
C ALA A 176 14.32 0.04 7.09
N GLY A 177 13.89 0.27 8.33
CA GLY A 177 13.26 -0.76 9.16
C GLY A 177 11.91 -1.21 8.61
N GLY A 178 11.11 -0.26 8.13
CA GLY A 178 9.80 -0.54 7.53
C GLY A 178 9.90 -1.36 6.24
N LEU A 179 10.94 -1.17 5.42
CA LEU A 179 11.21 -2.03 4.27
C LEU A 179 11.40 -3.49 4.69
N ALA A 180 12.18 -3.75 5.75
CA ALA A 180 12.38 -5.10 6.27
C ALA A 180 11.07 -5.69 6.83
N VAL A 181 10.30 -4.91 7.59
CA VAL A 181 8.99 -5.33 8.13
C VAL A 181 8.01 -5.66 7.01
N LEU A 182 7.94 -4.83 5.96
CA LEU A 182 7.09 -5.06 4.81
C LEU A 182 7.50 -6.33 4.04
N ALA A 183 8.80 -6.59 3.89
CA ALA A 183 9.29 -7.82 3.27
C ALA A 183 8.82 -9.07 4.05
N VAL A 184 8.93 -9.04 5.39
CA VAL A 184 8.44 -10.13 6.25
C VAL A 184 6.92 -10.26 6.18
N ALA A 185 6.18 -9.16 6.19
CA ALA A 185 4.72 -9.16 6.08
C ALA A 185 4.27 -9.77 4.75
N PHE A 186 4.86 -9.35 3.63
CA PHE A 186 4.57 -9.87 2.30
C PHE A 186 4.93 -11.34 2.16
N TRP A 187 6.03 -11.78 2.75
CA TRP A 187 6.39 -13.20 2.79
C TRP A 187 5.31 -14.03 3.51
N ASN A 188 4.88 -13.59 4.70
CA ASN A 188 3.81 -14.28 5.44
C ASN A 188 2.47 -14.27 4.69
N GLN A 189 2.13 -13.17 4.03
CA GLN A 189 0.94 -13.08 3.18
C GLN A 189 1.02 -14.08 2.01
N PHE A 190 2.17 -14.17 1.35
CA PHE A 190 2.40 -15.13 0.25
C PHE A 190 2.19 -16.57 0.70
N VAL A 191 2.83 -16.99 1.79
CA VAL A 191 2.72 -18.35 2.34
C VAL A 191 1.26 -18.70 2.66
N ASN A 192 0.53 -17.77 3.27
CA ASN A 192 -0.88 -17.99 3.60
C ASN A 192 -1.80 -18.00 2.35
N ILE A 193 -1.49 -17.21 1.32
CA ILE A 193 -2.22 -17.23 0.04
C ILE A 193 -2.05 -18.58 -0.65
N ALA A 194 -0.82 -19.10 -0.68
CA ALA A 194 -0.52 -20.42 -1.24
C ALA A 194 -1.27 -21.53 -0.48
N ALA A 195 -1.20 -21.53 0.86
CA ALA A 195 -1.93 -22.50 1.67
C ALA A 195 -3.45 -22.41 1.50
N ASN A 196 -4.01 -21.21 1.28
CA ASN A 196 -5.43 -21.04 1.01
C ASN A 196 -5.81 -21.52 -0.39
N TYR A 197 -4.91 -21.40 -1.37
CA TYR A 197 -5.11 -21.94 -2.70
C TYR A 197 -5.21 -23.47 -2.67
N ASP A 198 -4.38 -24.15 -1.89
CA ASP A 198 -4.45 -25.61 -1.73
C ASP A 198 -5.81 -26.06 -1.16
N ILE A 199 -6.38 -25.30 -0.22
CA ILE A 199 -7.74 -25.56 0.32
C ILE A 199 -8.80 -25.40 -0.78
N ILE A 200 -8.67 -24.39 -1.63
CA ILE A 200 -9.61 -24.16 -2.73
C ILE A 200 -9.53 -25.32 -3.72
N GLU A 201 -8.35 -25.78 -4.10
CA GLU A 201 -8.16 -26.94 -4.98
C GLU A 201 -8.75 -28.21 -4.36
N GLU A 202 -8.57 -28.43 -3.06
CA GLU A 202 -9.19 -29.54 -2.33
C GLU A 202 -10.73 -29.49 -2.40
N ILE A 203 -11.33 -28.32 -2.15
CA ILE A 203 -12.78 -28.13 -2.25
C ILE A 203 -13.26 -28.37 -3.70
N LEU A 204 -12.58 -27.82 -4.69
CA LEU A 204 -12.92 -28.00 -6.11
C LEU A 204 -12.81 -29.47 -6.54
N GLY A 205 -11.83 -30.21 -6.02
CA GLY A 205 -11.74 -31.66 -6.21
C GLY A 205 -12.99 -32.38 -5.75
N ARG A 206 -13.38 -32.16 -4.49
CA ARG A 206 -14.59 -32.77 -3.91
C ARG A 206 -15.88 -32.37 -4.62
N VAL A 207 -15.96 -31.13 -5.12
CA VAL A 207 -17.11 -30.68 -5.93
C VAL A 207 -17.21 -31.50 -7.22
N ARG A 208 -16.08 -31.72 -7.92
CA ARG A 208 -16.04 -32.53 -9.14
C ARG A 208 -16.45 -33.98 -8.87
N ASP A 209 -15.96 -34.57 -7.78
CA ASP A 209 -16.33 -35.93 -7.37
C ASP A 209 -17.84 -36.05 -7.12
N ALA A 210 -18.41 -35.16 -6.31
CA ALA A 210 -19.85 -35.13 -6.03
C ALA A 210 -20.70 -34.90 -7.29
N GLN A 211 -20.22 -34.10 -8.24
CA GLN A 211 -20.89 -33.92 -9.54
C GLN A 211 -20.85 -35.19 -10.39
N SER A 212 -19.72 -35.91 -10.39
CA SER A 212 -19.56 -37.17 -11.12
C SER A 212 -20.44 -38.29 -10.55
N GLU A 213 -20.58 -38.37 -9.23
CA GLU A 213 -21.48 -39.32 -8.54
C GLU A 213 -22.94 -39.05 -8.91
N ARG A 214 -23.37 -37.78 -8.85
CA ARG A 214 -24.73 -37.37 -9.26
C ARG A 214 -25.01 -37.65 -10.73
N ALA A 215 -24.03 -37.45 -11.61
CA ALA A 215 -24.18 -37.73 -13.04
C ALA A 215 -24.33 -39.23 -13.31
N SER A 216 -23.64 -40.07 -12.53
CA SER A 216 -23.61 -41.54 -12.69
C SER A 216 -24.79 -42.25 -12.01
N ALA A 217 -25.58 -41.56 -11.19
CA ALA A 217 -26.74 -42.14 -10.53
C ALA A 217 -27.82 -42.60 -11.55
N PRO A 218 -28.34 -43.84 -11.43
CA PRO A 218 -29.34 -44.37 -12.35
C PRO A 218 -30.61 -43.50 -12.37
N ASN A 219 -31.22 -43.41 -13.57
CA ASN A 219 -32.25 -42.41 -13.93
C ASN A 219 -33.51 -42.42 -13.04
N GLY A 220 -33.71 -43.43 -12.18
CA GLY A 220 -34.85 -43.56 -11.29
C GLY A 220 -34.78 -42.72 -10.00
N ASP A 221 -33.58 -42.31 -9.58
CA ASP A 221 -33.35 -41.49 -8.36
C ASP A 221 -32.97 -40.04 -8.68
N ARG A 222 -32.92 -39.67 -9.98
CA ARG A 222 -32.78 -38.26 -10.33
C ARG A 222 -34.06 -37.57 -9.89
N PRO A 223 -34.01 -36.58 -8.97
CA PRO A 223 -35.18 -35.76 -8.71
C PRO A 223 -35.65 -35.24 -10.07
N SER A 224 -36.86 -35.65 -10.45
CA SER A 224 -37.46 -35.27 -11.73
C SER A 224 -37.20 -33.79 -11.92
N ALA A 225 -36.65 -33.39 -13.07
CA ALA A 225 -36.49 -31.99 -13.48
C ALA A 225 -37.86 -31.32 -13.69
N ALA A 226 -38.86 -31.68 -12.89
CA ALA A 226 -40.16 -31.09 -12.83
C ALA A 226 -40.02 -29.70 -12.21
N ARG A 227 -40.08 -28.72 -13.12
CA ARG A 227 -40.39 -27.30 -12.97
C ARG A 227 -39.20 -26.34 -12.99
N GLU A 228 -38.51 -26.29 -14.13
CA GLU A 228 -37.87 -25.04 -14.58
C GLU A 228 -38.89 -24.04 -15.19
N ASP A 229 -40.17 -24.42 -15.33
CA ASP A 229 -41.24 -23.55 -15.86
C ASP A 229 -41.96 -22.73 -14.78
N GLU A 230 -41.49 -22.70 -13.52
CA GLU A 230 -42.06 -21.78 -12.54
C GLU A 230 -41.45 -20.38 -12.76
N PRO A 231 -42.20 -19.40 -13.29
CA PRO A 231 -41.67 -18.09 -13.58
C PRO A 231 -41.13 -17.49 -12.29
N TYR A 232 -39.88 -17.05 -12.34
CA TYR A 232 -39.17 -16.35 -11.26
C TYR A 232 -40.02 -15.15 -10.81
N HIS A 233 -40.89 -15.36 -9.82
CA HIS A 233 -41.61 -14.28 -9.18
C HIS A 233 -40.56 -13.48 -8.40
N HIS A 234 -40.15 -12.34 -8.98
CA HIS A 234 -39.38 -11.32 -8.31
C HIS A 234 -40.08 -10.98 -6.98
N ALA A 235 -39.60 -11.59 -5.89
CA ALA A 235 -40.00 -11.23 -4.55
C ALA A 235 -39.58 -9.78 -4.34
N SER A 236 -40.57 -8.89 -4.41
CA SER A 236 -40.45 -7.46 -4.15
C SER A 236 -39.69 -7.25 -2.85
N LEU A 237 -38.51 -6.64 -2.96
CA LEU A 237 -37.76 -6.10 -1.82
C LEU A 237 -38.66 -5.08 -1.12
N ARG A 238 -39.27 -5.46 0.01
CA ARG A 238 -39.93 -4.50 0.88
C ARG A 238 -38.85 -3.60 1.51
N PRO A 239 -38.97 -2.27 1.43
CA PRO A 239 -38.03 -1.38 2.10
C PRO A 239 -38.18 -1.55 3.62
N ALA A 240 -37.03 -1.64 4.31
CA ALA A 240 -36.97 -1.57 5.76
C ALA A 240 -37.56 -0.22 6.20
N ARG A 241 -38.53 -0.26 7.13
CA ARG A 241 -39.08 0.93 7.77
C ARG A 241 -38.05 1.54 8.73
N PRO A 242 -38.08 2.87 8.92
CA PRO A 242 -37.09 3.64 9.67
C PRO A 242 -37.03 3.29 11.15
#